data_AF-A0A7X1L1F5-F1
#
_entry.id   AF-A0A7X1L1F5-F1
#
_cell.length_a   1.000
_cell.length_b   1.000
_cell.length_c   1.000
_cell.angle_alpha   90.00
_cell.angle_beta   90.00
_cell.angle_gamma   90.00
#
_symmetry.space_group_name_H-M   'P 1'
#
loop_
_entity.id
_entity.type
_entity.pdbx_description
1 polymer ?
#
loop_
_entity_poly.entity_id
_entity_poly.type
_entity_poly.pdbx_seq_one_letter_code
_entity_poly.pdbx_strand_id
1 'polypeptide(L)'
;MLEPDVRWFPADEALRESSYEKLLPPLVHELRKKVKAWRDNSYEGAAGTSIALLSWWFNQEHMLPKAGGAMAKFQYYFAQQEAVESIIYLYDAVKVKDKYDLLRFDSSGAVSAGMFDESWRRFVIKMATGTGKTKVMSLVLAWSYFHKLYEPDSDLARNFLLITPNIIVLDRIRTDFDGLRIFFKDPVLPPNGYSGNFEGHNWRDDFQLTLHIQDEVNVIRKTGNIFLTNIHRVENSRDHSMLIL
;
A
#
# COMPACT_ATOMS: atom_id res chain seq x y z
N MET A 1 -17.67 -11.05 1.61
CA MET A 1 -16.86 -9.82 1.52
C MET A 1 -17.78 -8.63 1.82
N LEU A 2 -17.25 -7.47 2.25
CA LEU A 2 -18.09 -6.30 2.50
C LEU A 2 -18.47 -5.61 1.18
N GLU A 3 -19.75 -5.30 1.00
CA GLU A 3 -20.25 -4.58 -0.17
C GLU A 3 -19.79 -3.10 -0.17
N PRO A 4 -19.56 -2.46 -1.33
CA PRO A 4 -19.04 -1.08 -1.42
C PRO A 4 -19.99 -0.07 -0.79
N ASP A 5 -21.29 -0.37 -0.82
CA ASP A 5 -22.32 0.47 -0.24
C ASP A 5 -22.35 0.35 1.27
N VAL A 6 -21.81 -0.70 1.88
CA VAL A 6 -21.71 -0.87 3.33
C VAL A 6 -20.56 0.00 3.86
N ARG A 7 -20.90 1.15 4.43
CA ARG A 7 -19.95 2.09 5.03
C ARG A 7 -20.58 2.82 6.21
N TRP A 8 -19.76 3.11 7.21
CA TRP A 8 -20.12 4.03 8.27
C TRP A 8 -20.35 5.44 7.70
N PHE A 9 -21.49 6.02 8.06
CA PHE A 9 -21.97 7.31 7.57
C PHE A 9 -22.19 8.24 8.78
N PRO A 10 -21.62 9.46 8.79
CA PRO A 10 -21.75 10.41 9.89
C PRO A 10 -23.07 11.19 9.82
N ALA A 11 -24.19 10.55 9.53
CA ALA A 11 -25.51 11.16 9.52
C ALA A 11 -26.60 10.10 9.68
N ASP A 12 -27.86 10.54 9.77
CA ASP A 12 -29.02 9.65 9.88
C ASP A 12 -29.11 8.71 8.67
N GLU A 13 -29.43 7.45 8.92
CA GLU A 13 -29.56 6.40 7.90
C GLU A 13 -30.57 6.80 6.80
N ALA A 14 -31.58 7.59 7.14
CA ALA A 14 -32.55 8.13 6.19
C ALA A 14 -31.96 9.10 5.15
N LEU A 15 -30.77 9.68 5.40
CA LEU A 15 -30.08 10.60 4.50
C LEU A 15 -29.08 9.88 3.56
N ARG A 16 -28.97 8.55 3.66
CA ARG A 16 -28.00 7.76 2.91
C ARG A 16 -28.25 7.84 1.40
N GLU A 17 -29.49 7.76 0.94
CA GLU A 17 -29.74 7.79 -0.51
C GLU A 17 -29.56 9.19 -1.14
N SER A 18 -29.78 10.27 -0.38
CA SER A 18 -29.77 11.65 -0.91
C SER A 18 -28.45 12.42 -0.69
N SER A 19 -27.66 12.01 0.31
CA SER A 19 -26.51 12.79 0.79
C SER A 19 -25.19 12.01 0.86
N TYR A 20 -25.21 10.70 0.60
CA TYR A 20 -24.01 9.84 0.74
C TYR A 20 -22.88 10.23 -0.21
N GLU A 21 -23.18 10.59 -1.46
CA GLU A 21 -22.16 11.05 -2.42
C GLU A 21 -21.56 12.41 -2.03
N LYS A 22 -22.33 13.28 -1.37
CA LYS A 22 -21.90 14.64 -0.98
C LYS A 22 -21.00 14.67 0.25
N LEU A 23 -21.02 13.62 1.06
CA LEU A 23 -20.27 13.52 2.33
C LEU A 23 -19.01 12.67 2.22
N LEU A 24 -18.83 11.96 1.10
CA LEU A 24 -17.63 11.19 0.83
C LEU A 24 -16.60 12.02 0.09
N PRO A 25 -15.29 11.72 0.26
CA PRO A 25 -14.31 12.25 -0.66
C PRO A 25 -14.72 11.84 -2.09
N PRO A 26 -14.78 12.79 -3.04
CA PRO A 26 -15.57 12.70 -4.27
C PRO A 26 -15.23 11.49 -5.16
N LEU A 27 -14.00 11.00 -5.11
CA LEU A 27 -13.55 9.87 -5.93
C LEU A 27 -13.84 8.49 -5.31
N VAL A 28 -14.14 8.45 -4.00
CA VAL A 28 -14.08 7.20 -3.23
C VAL A 28 -15.26 6.28 -3.51
N HIS A 29 -16.45 6.81 -3.74
CA HIS A 29 -17.64 5.98 -3.98
C HIS A 29 -17.48 5.13 -5.24
N GLU A 30 -17.19 5.77 -6.37
CA GLU A 30 -16.98 5.09 -7.65
C GLU A 30 -15.74 4.19 -7.63
N LEU A 31 -14.65 4.65 -6.99
CA LEU A 31 -13.45 3.82 -6.88
C LEU A 31 -13.72 2.49 -6.16
N ARG A 32 -14.51 2.49 -5.07
CA ARG A 32 -14.83 1.24 -4.35
C ARG A 32 -15.63 0.27 -5.20
N LYS A 33 -16.61 0.75 -5.98
CA LYS A 33 -17.37 -0.08 -6.92
C LYS A 33 -16.45 -0.71 -7.97
N LYS A 34 -15.56 0.10 -8.55
CA LYS A 34 -14.59 -0.34 -9.56
C LYS A 34 -13.60 -1.37 -8.99
N VAL A 35 -13.05 -1.12 -7.81
CA VAL A 35 -12.12 -2.05 -7.12
C VAL A 35 -12.82 -3.37 -6.79
N LYS A 36 -14.08 -3.35 -6.33
CA LYS A 36 -14.84 -4.59 -6.11
C LYS A 36 -15.02 -5.36 -7.41
N ALA A 37 -15.51 -4.72 -8.47
CA ALA A 37 -15.72 -5.37 -9.76
C ALA A 37 -14.42 -5.98 -10.31
N TRP A 38 -13.30 -5.26 -10.17
CA TRP A 38 -11.98 -5.73 -10.55
C TRP A 38 -11.52 -6.94 -9.72
N ARG A 39 -11.73 -6.90 -8.41
CA ARG A 39 -11.45 -8.03 -7.50
C ARG A 39 -12.26 -9.27 -7.85
N ASP A 40 -13.57 -9.10 -8.06
CA ASP A 40 -14.48 -10.20 -8.41
C ASP A 40 -14.10 -10.83 -9.77
N ASN A 41 -13.51 -10.04 -10.66
CA ASN A 41 -12.99 -10.47 -11.96
C ASN A 41 -11.51 -10.88 -11.90
N SER A 42 -11.06 -11.43 -10.76
CA SER A 42 -9.72 -11.99 -10.56
C SER A 42 -8.57 -11.04 -10.91
N TYR A 43 -8.76 -9.73 -10.67
CA TYR A 43 -7.75 -8.69 -10.87
C TYR A 43 -7.32 -8.49 -12.34
N GLU A 44 -8.22 -8.73 -13.30
CA GLU A 44 -7.94 -8.58 -14.74
C GLU A 44 -7.31 -7.21 -15.08
N GLY A 45 -6.30 -7.24 -15.97
CA GLY A 45 -5.63 -6.04 -16.48
C GLY A 45 -4.43 -5.55 -15.66
N ALA A 46 -4.18 -6.10 -14.46
CA ALA A 46 -2.95 -5.86 -13.72
C ALA A 46 -1.80 -6.78 -14.18
N ALA A 47 -0.58 -6.41 -13.80
CA ALA A 47 0.62 -7.20 -14.08
C ALA A 47 0.61 -8.55 -13.35
N GLY A 48 1.33 -9.54 -13.90
CA GLY A 48 1.40 -10.89 -13.32
C GLY A 48 1.89 -10.88 -11.87
N THR A 49 2.89 -10.03 -11.58
CA THR A 49 3.40 -9.83 -10.21
C THR A 49 2.32 -9.34 -9.25
N SER A 50 1.50 -8.37 -9.66
CA SER A 50 0.41 -7.83 -8.84
C SER A 50 -0.66 -8.88 -8.56
N ILE A 51 -1.09 -9.61 -9.59
CA ILE A 51 -2.12 -10.66 -9.45
C ILE A 51 -1.61 -11.78 -8.55
N ALA A 52 -0.35 -12.21 -8.72
CA ALA A 52 0.26 -13.24 -7.88
C ALA A 52 0.29 -12.81 -6.40
N LEU A 53 0.75 -11.59 -6.11
CA LEU A 53 0.80 -11.08 -4.73
C LEU A 53 -0.59 -10.91 -4.12
N LEU A 54 -1.56 -10.35 -4.85
CA LEU A 54 -2.93 -10.21 -4.38
C LEU A 54 -3.60 -11.56 -4.09
N SER A 55 -3.38 -12.53 -4.99
CA SER A 55 -3.86 -13.91 -4.81
C SER A 55 -3.23 -14.54 -3.58
N TRP A 56 -1.91 -14.40 -3.41
CA TRP A 56 -1.20 -14.87 -2.23
C TRP A 56 -1.77 -14.24 -0.95
N TRP A 57 -1.93 -12.92 -0.88
CA TRP A 57 -2.34 -12.25 0.36
C TRP A 57 -3.80 -12.48 0.75
N PHE A 58 -4.70 -12.55 -0.23
CA PHE A 58 -6.14 -12.47 0.05
C PHE A 58 -6.95 -13.70 -0.35
N ASN A 59 -6.40 -14.57 -1.22
CA ASN A 59 -7.10 -15.76 -1.71
C ASN A 59 -6.50 -17.07 -1.20
N GLN A 60 -5.29 -17.04 -0.62
CA GLN A 60 -4.65 -18.21 0.00
C GLN A 60 -4.90 -18.26 1.51
N GLU A 61 -4.97 -19.48 2.04
CA GLU A 61 -5.02 -19.70 3.49
C GLU A 61 -3.61 -19.67 4.09
N HIS A 62 -3.44 -18.84 5.12
CA HIS A 62 -2.18 -18.72 5.84
C HIS A 62 -2.31 -19.28 7.25
N MET A 63 -1.47 -20.24 7.61
CA MET A 63 -1.42 -20.80 8.96
C MET A 63 -0.15 -20.33 9.66
N LEU A 64 -0.30 -19.57 10.74
CA LEU A 64 0.83 -19.03 11.51
C LEU A 64 0.87 -19.62 12.93
N PRO A 65 2.07 -19.84 13.50
CA PRO A 65 2.21 -20.28 14.87
C PRO A 65 1.78 -19.18 15.85
N LYS A 66 0.99 -19.53 16.86
CA LYS A 66 0.65 -18.68 18.00
C LYS A 66 1.57 -18.95 19.19
N ALA A 67 1.57 -18.01 20.14
CA ALA A 67 2.14 -18.23 21.46
C ALA A 67 1.48 -19.47 22.09
N GLY A 68 2.27 -20.51 22.36
CA GLY A 68 1.79 -21.82 22.83
C GLY A 68 1.86 -22.95 21.79
N GLY A 69 2.38 -22.70 20.58
CA GLY A 69 2.67 -23.75 19.59
C GLY A 69 1.48 -24.18 18.71
N ALA A 70 0.27 -23.71 19.01
CA ALA A 70 -0.89 -23.93 18.15
C ALA A 70 -0.79 -23.13 16.83
N MET A 71 -1.23 -23.71 15.72
CA MET A 71 -1.37 -22.98 14.46
C MET A 71 -2.72 -22.28 14.40
N ALA A 72 -2.75 -21.05 13.90
CA ALA A 72 -3.97 -20.31 13.68
C ALA A 72 -4.02 -19.73 12.28
N LYS A 73 -5.24 -19.70 11.73
CA LYS A 73 -5.52 -19.03 10.47
C LYS A 73 -5.26 -17.54 10.61
N PHE A 74 -4.38 -17.03 9.76
CA PHE A 74 -4.12 -15.62 9.56
C PHE A 74 -4.89 -15.14 8.34
N GLN A 75 -5.49 -13.95 8.46
CA GLN A 75 -6.09 -13.24 7.34
C GLN A 75 -5.95 -11.75 7.56
N TYR A 76 -5.71 -11.00 6.48
CA TYR A 76 -5.82 -9.55 6.53
C TYR A 76 -7.28 -9.16 6.65
N TYR A 77 -7.55 -8.05 7.36
CA TYR A 77 -8.89 -7.52 7.44
C TYR A 77 -9.30 -6.90 6.10
N PHE A 78 -10.61 -6.87 5.82
CA PHE A 78 -11.14 -6.27 4.59
C PHE A 78 -10.63 -4.85 4.34
N ALA A 79 -10.56 -3.99 5.36
CA ALA A 79 -10.07 -2.62 5.20
C ALA A 79 -8.57 -2.55 4.83
N GLN A 80 -7.78 -3.56 5.19
CA GLN A 80 -6.38 -3.66 4.77
C GLN A 80 -6.29 -4.12 3.32
N GLN A 81 -7.09 -5.11 2.94
CA GLN A 81 -7.22 -5.58 1.56
C GLN A 81 -7.68 -4.45 0.62
N GLU A 82 -8.78 -3.78 0.96
CA GLU A 82 -9.34 -2.68 0.16
C GLU A 82 -8.34 -1.54 -0.02
N ALA A 83 -7.53 -1.24 1.01
CA ALA A 83 -6.48 -0.23 0.91
C ALA A 83 -5.38 -0.63 -0.09
N VAL A 84 -4.88 -1.86 -0.01
CA VAL A 84 -3.84 -2.37 -0.91
C VAL A 84 -4.36 -2.47 -2.35
N GLU A 85 -5.52 -3.07 -2.55
CA GLU A 85 -6.13 -3.21 -3.87
C GLU A 85 -6.44 -1.87 -4.50
N SER A 86 -6.88 -0.86 -3.74
CA SER A 86 -7.14 0.47 -4.30
C SER A 86 -5.88 1.11 -4.87
N ILE A 87 -4.74 0.95 -4.21
CA ILE A 87 -3.45 1.45 -4.70
C ILE A 87 -3.05 0.71 -5.98
N ILE A 88 -3.09 -0.62 -5.94
CA ILE A 88 -2.66 -1.47 -7.07
C ILE A 88 -3.59 -1.27 -8.26
N TYR A 89 -4.90 -1.18 -8.03
CA TYR A 89 -5.89 -0.91 -9.08
C TYR A 89 -5.62 0.42 -9.79
N LEU A 90 -5.43 1.50 -9.03
CA LEU A 90 -5.15 2.82 -9.62
C LEU A 90 -3.82 2.84 -10.37
N TYR A 91 -2.79 2.19 -9.81
CA TYR A 91 -1.44 2.25 -10.34
C TYR A 91 -1.22 1.31 -11.53
N ASP A 92 -1.58 0.05 -11.38
CA ASP A 92 -1.15 -1.02 -12.27
C ASP A 92 -2.25 -1.43 -13.26
N ALA A 93 -3.49 -1.59 -12.77
CA ALA A 93 -4.61 -1.95 -13.63
C ALA A 93 -5.09 -0.76 -14.49
N VAL A 94 -5.32 0.40 -13.86
CA VAL A 94 -5.82 1.61 -14.54
C VAL A 94 -4.70 2.47 -15.10
N LYS A 95 -3.50 2.39 -14.52
CA LYS A 95 -2.32 3.19 -14.93
C LYS A 95 -2.57 4.69 -14.88
N VAL A 96 -3.22 5.16 -13.82
CA VAL A 96 -3.47 6.58 -13.55
C VAL A 96 -2.14 7.33 -13.53
N LYS A 97 -1.94 8.29 -14.43
CA LYS A 97 -0.68 9.05 -14.51
C LYS A 97 -0.71 10.31 -13.68
N ASP A 98 -1.83 11.02 -13.72
CA ASP A 98 -1.97 12.36 -13.16
C ASP A 98 -3.38 12.62 -12.60
N LYS A 99 -3.62 13.88 -12.22
CA LYS A 99 -4.91 14.33 -11.71
C LYS A 99 -6.06 14.20 -12.72
N TYR A 100 -5.81 14.31 -14.02
CA TYR A 100 -6.86 14.18 -15.03
C TYR A 100 -7.37 12.75 -15.13
N ASP A 101 -6.48 11.77 -14.99
CA ASP A 101 -6.88 10.36 -14.91
C ASP A 101 -7.70 10.06 -13.65
N LEU A 102 -7.39 10.71 -12.53
CA LEU A 102 -8.16 10.57 -11.28
C LEU A 102 -9.58 11.16 -11.38
N LEU A 103 -9.78 12.24 -12.13
CA LEU A 103 -11.10 12.87 -12.29
C LEU A 103 -12.14 11.97 -12.94
N ARG A 104 -11.73 10.90 -13.62
CA ARG A 104 -12.64 9.88 -14.19
C ARG A 104 -13.43 9.12 -13.12
N PHE A 105 -13.01 9.21 -11.86
CA PHE A 105 -13.69 8.62 -10.70
C PHE A 105 -14.57 9.62 -9.95
N ASP A 106 -14.63 10.89 -10.37
CA ASP A 106 -15.53 11.87 -9.76
C ASP A 106 -16.96 11.70 -10.31
N SER A 107 -17.88 11.20 -9.49
CA SER A 107 -19.31 11.17 -9.83
C SER A 107 -20.03 12.46 -9.43
N SER A 108 -19.42 13.29 -8.58
CA SER A 108 -20.08 14.47 -7.99
C SER A 108 -20.01 15.71 -8.90
N GLY A 109 -19.03 15.76 -9.81
CA GLY A 109 -18.70 16.94 -10.61
C GLY A 109 -18.16 18.11 -9.76
N ALA A 110 -17.86 17.87 -8.48
CA ALA A 110 -17.39 18.89 -7.55
C ALA A 110 -15.88 19.10 -7.62
N VAL A 111 -15.14 18.25 -8.35
CA VAL A 111 -13.69 18.31 -8.43
C VAL A 111 -13.25 18.81 -9.81
N SER A 112 -12.31 19.76 -9.81
CA SER A 112 -11.62 20.19 -11.03
C SER A 112 -10.12 20.03 -10.90
N ALA A 113 -9.42 19.86 -12.03
CA ALA A 113 -7.96 19.73 -12.04
C ALA A 113 -7.24 20.94 -11.44
N GLY A 114 -7.87 22.12 -11.45
CA GLY A 114 -7.32 23.35 -10.85
C GLY A 114 -7.26 23.32 -9.32
N MET A 115 -7.92 22.36 -8.66
CA MET A 115 -7.89 22.21 -7.20
C MET A 115 -6.63 21.50 -6.67
N PHE A 116 -5.75 21.03 -7.57
CA PHE A 116 -4.54 20.29 -7.22
C PHE A 116 -3.32 21.03 -7.77
N ASP A 117 -2.46 21.49 -6.85
CA ASP A 117 -1.21 22.16 -7.19
C ASP A 117 -0.17 21.16 -7.72
N GLU A 118 -0.27 19.89 -7.30
CA GLU A 118 0.67 18.86 -7.69
C GLU A 118 0.44 18.33 -9.11
N SER A 119 1.54 18.14 -9.83
CA SER A 119 1.59 17.44 -11.11
C SER A 119 1.99 15.95 -10.97
N TRP A 120 2.36 15.51 -9.77
CA TRP A 120 2.80 14.14 -9.51
C TRP A 120 1.72 13.30 -8.83
N ARG A 121 1.83 11.97 -9.01
CA ARG A 121 0.92 11.00 -8.41
C ARG A 121 1.08 11.01 -6.89
N ARG A 122 -0.01 11.28 -6.17
CA ARG A 122 -0.07 11.19 -4.70
C ARG A 122 -1.32 10.43 -4.29
N PHE A 123 -1.14 9.32 -3.61
CA PHE A 123 -2.24 8.55 -3.04
C PHE A 123 -2.30 8.75 -1.52
N VAL A 124 -3.51 8.96 -1.01
CA VAL A 124 -3.77 9.17 0.41
C VAL A 124 -4.73 8.10 0.89
N ILE A 125 -4.31 7.32 1.89
CA ILE A 125 -5.12 6.27 2.48
C ILE A 125 -5.56 6.72 3.87
N LYS A 126 -6.86 6.96 4.03
CA LYS A 126 -7.44 7.31 5.33
C LYS A 126 -7.83 6.04 6.08
N MET A 127 -7.07 5.72 7.13
CA MET A 127 -7.31 4.56 7.99
C MET A 127 -7.49 5.00 9.45
N ALA A 128 -8.37 4.33 10.22
CA ALA A 128 -8.51 4.55 11.65
C ALA A 128 -7.29 4.02 12.45
N THR A 129 -7.06 4.52 13.66
CA THR A 129 -5.98 4.01 14.52
C THR A 129 -6.28 2.56 14.92
N GLY A 130 -5.24 1.72 15.00
CA GLY A 130 -5.39 0.29 15.35
C GLY A 130 -5.76 -0.64 14.21
N THR A 131 -6.12 -0.15 13.02
CA THR A 131 -6.51 -0.99 11.87
C THR A 131 -5.33 -1.65 11.14
N GLY A 132 -4.10 -1.50 11.65
CA GLY A 132 -2.91 -2.12 11.09
C GLY A 132 -2.32 -1.40 9.88
N LYS A 133 -2.20 -0.07 9.92
CA LYS A 133 -1.56 0.74 8.86
C LYS A 133 -0.16 0.21 8.47
N THR A 134 0.61 -0.25 9.46
CA THR A 134 1.94 -0.84 9.25
C THR A 134 1.89 -2.11 8.39
N LYS A 135 0.84 -2.93 8.51
CA LYS A 135 0.65 -4.13 7.68
C LYS A 135 0.33 -3.75 6.23
N VAL A 136 -0.53 -2.75 6.01
CA VAL A 136 -0.77 -2.23 4.65
C VAL A 136 0.53 -1.68 4.05
N MET A 137 1.31 -0.96 4.84
CA MET A 137 2.60 -0.43 4.41
C MET A 137 3.58 -1.55 4.01
N SER A 138 3.71 -2.64 4.79
CA SER A 138 4.60 -3.74 4.41
C SER A 138 4.16 -4.43 3.11
N LEU A 139 2.86 -4.62 2.89
CA LEU A 139 2.32 -5.16 1.64
C LEU A 139 2.65 -4.26 0.44
N VAL A 140 2.44 -2.94 0.57
CA VAL A 140 2.71 -1.97 -0.50
C VAL A 140 4.20 -1.88 -0.83
N LEU A 141 5.07 -1.91 0.18
CA LEU A 141 6.52 -1.92 -0.03
C LEU A 141 6.98 -3.19 -0.73
N ALA A 142 6.46 -4.35 -0.33
CA ALA A 142 6.76 -5.63 -0.98
C ALA A 142 6.28 -5.64 -2.45
N TRP A 143 5.05 -5.20 -2.71
CA TRP A 143 4.53 -5.06 -4.07
C TRP A 143 5.38 -4.13 -4.91
N SER A 144 5.71 -2.93 -4.41
CA SER A 144 6.55 -1.98 -5.13
C SER A 144 7.92 -2.56 -5.49
N TYR A 145 8.54 -3.26 -4.53
CA TYR A 145 9.83 -3.92 -4.72
C TYR A 145 9.77 -4.99 -5.82
N PHE A 146 8.83 -5.94 -5.73
CA PHE A 146 8.73 -7.04 -6.69
C PHE A 146 8.22 -6.60 -8.04
N HIS A 147 7.25 -5.69 -8.09
CA HIS A 147 6.75 -5.17 -9.35
C HIS A 147 7.88 -4.46 -10.10
N LYS A 148 8.75 -3.70 -9.42
CA LYS A 148 9.94 -3.12 -10.06
C LYS A 148 11.00 -4.15 -10.44
N LEU A 149 11.05 -5.29 -9.74
CA LEU A 149 12.03 -6.34 -9.99
C LEU A 149 11.66 -7.22 -11.20
N TYR A 150 10.39 -7.61 -11.30
CA TYR A 150 9.93 -8.62 -12.26
C TYR A 150 9.21 -8.02 -13.48
N GLU A 151 8.63 -6.84 -13.37
CA GLU A 151 7.95 -6.19 -14.50
C GLU A 151 8.91 -5.19 -15.19
N PRO A 152 9.34 -5.45 -16.45
CA PRO A 152 10.38 -4.65 -17.12
C PRO A 152 10.05 -3.16 -17.23
N ASP A 153 8.79 -2.83 -17.46
CA ASP A 153 8.32 -1.46 -17.70
C ASP A 153 7.83 -0.76 -16.42
N SER A 154 8.06 -1.35 -15.25
CA SER A 154 7.64 -0.76 -13.98
C SER A 154 8.41 0.52 -13.69
N ASP A 155 7.71 1.60 -13.34
CA ASP A 155 8.24 2.86 -12.83
C ASP A 155 8.31 2.90 -11.29
N LEU A 156 7.97 1.80 -10.61
CA LEU A 156 8.03 1.69 -9.15
C LEU A 156 9.47 1.72 -8.61
N ALA A 157 9.60 1.88 -7.30
CA ALA A 157 10.88 2.02 -6.63
C ALA A 157 11.26 0.75 -5.86
N ARG A 158 12.56 0.50 -5.74
CA ARG A 158 13.15 -0.48 -4.80
C ARG A 158 13.85 0.18 -3.62
N ASN A 159 13.81 1.51 -3.54
CA ASN A 159 14.30 2.30 -2.44
C ASN A 159 13.13 3.14 -1.90
N PHE A 160 12.98 3.20 -0.59
CA PHE A 160 11.80 3.73 0.08
C PHE A 160 12.20 4.72 1.16
N LEU A 161 11.46 5.81 1.27
CA LEU A 161 11.60 6.78 2.35
C LEU A 161 10.33 6.75 3.21
N LEU A 162 10.47 6.37 4.48
CA LEU A 162 9.43 6.38 5.48
C LEU A 162 9.65 7.55 6.43
N ILE A 163 8.72 8.51 6.42
CA ILE A 163 8.77 9.71 7.27
C ILE A 163 7.68 9.60 8.34
N THR A 164 8.07 9.65 9.59
CA THR A 164 7.16 9.64 10.74
C THR A 164 6.93 11.06 11.28
N PRO A 165 5.81 11.32 11.97
CA PRO A 165 5.52 12.66 12.48
C PRO A 165 6.39 13.06 13.67
N ASN A 166 6.93 12.10 14.43
CA ASN A 166 7.77 12.36 15.61
C ASN A 166 8.58 11.11 15.98
N ILE A 167 9.49 11.27 16.96
CA ILE A 167 10.38 10.21 17.41
C ILE A 167 9.64 9.02 18.04
N ILE A 168 8.52 9.24 18.74
CA ILE A 168 7.74 8.17 19.37
C ILE A 168 7.16 7.23 18.31
N VAL A 169 6.63 7.80 17.21
CA VAL A 169 6.15 7.00 16.08
C VAL A 169 7.30 6.37 15.31
N LEU A 170 8.44 7.07 15.20
CA LEU A 170 9.67 6.51 14.61
C LEU A 170 10.08 5.23 15.31
N ASP A 171 10.21 5.24 16.64
CA ASP A 171 10.66 4.08 17.41
C ASP A 171 9.70 2.90 17.29
N ARG A 172 8.40 3.17 17.21
CA ARG A 172 7.39 2.13 16.95
C ARG A 172 7.56 1.49 15.57
N ILE A 173 7.68 2.31 14.52
CA ILE A 173 7.87 1.79 13.14
C ILE A 173 9.21 1.09 13.02
N ARG A 174 10.27 1.64 13.61
CA ARG A 174 11.58 1.00 13.72
C ARG A 174 11.42 -0.39 14.29
N THR A 175 10.78 -0.50 15.45
CA THR A 175 10.55 -1.78 16.11
C THR A 175 9.84 -2.75 15.17
N ASP A 176 8.79 -2.32 14.47
CA ASP A 176 8.06 -3.15 13.51
C ASP A 176 8.88 -3.62 12.31
N PHE A 177 9.80 -2.79 11.82
CA PHE A 177 10.64 -3.05 10.65
C PHE A 177 12.01 -3.64 10.98
N ASP A 178 12.38 -3.70 12.26
CA ASP A 178 13.66 -4.20 12.70
C ASP A 178 13.88 -5.66 12.25
N GLY A 179 15.07 -5.92 11.70
CA GLY A 179 15.41 -7.20 11.05
C GLY A 179 14.42 -7.61 9.95
N LEU A 180 13.69 -6.65 9.35
CA LEU A 180 12.60 -6.90 8.39
C LEU A 180 11.50 -7.83 8.91
N ARG A 181 11.36 -7.97 10.24
CA ARG A 181 10.51 -8.98 10.86
C ARG A 181 9.07 -9.00 10.36
N ILE A 182 8.51 -7.84 10.03
CA ILE A 182 7.12 -7.73 9.54
C ILE A 182 6.92 -8.45 8.20
N PHE A 183 7.94 -8.49 7.34
CA PHE A 183 7.87 -9.16 6.04
C PHE A 183 7.91 -10.69 6.16
N PHE A 184 8.52 -11.22 7.22
CA PHE A 184 8.70 -12.66 7.43
C PHE A 184 7.73 -13.27 8.45
N LYS A 185 7.25 -12.48 9.43
CA LYS A 185 6.27 -12.94 10.43
C LYS A 185 4.85 -12.99 9.87
N ASP A 186 4.48 -11.99 9.09
CA ASP A 186 3.22 -11.99 8.36
C ASP A 186 3.46 -12.65 6.98
N PRO A 187 2.43 -13.18 6.31
CA PRO A 187 2.56 -13.81 5.00
C PRO A 187 2.70 -12.74 3.90
N VAL A 188 3.64 -11.81 4.04
CA VAL A 188 3.91 -10.77 3.04
C VAL A 188 4.65 -11.38 1.85
N LEU A 189 5.61 -12.29 2.10
CA LEU A 189 6.44 -12.91 1.07
C LEU A 189 5.91 -14.32 0.74
N PRO A 190 5.51 -14.58 -0.52
CA PRO A 190 5.25 -15.94 -0.99
C PRO A 190 6.50 -16.85 -0.86
N PRO A 191 6.35 -18.18 -0.84
CA PRO A 191 7.49 -19.08 -0.99
C PRO A 191 8.08 -19.02 -2.41
N ASN A 192 9.35 -19.37 -2.56
CA ASN A 192 9.99 -19.46 -3.89
C ASN A 192 9.25 -20.47 -4.77
N GLY A 193 9.08 -20.15 -6.05
CA GLY A 193 8.33 -20.94 -7.01
C GLY A 193 6.81 -20.74 -6.96
N TYR A 194 6.28 -19.96 -6.00
CA TYR A 194 4.87 -19.55 -6.07
C TYR A 194 4.65 -18.72 -7.33
N SER A 195 3.65 -19.07 -8.12
CA SER A 195 3.39 -18.39 -9.39
C SER A 195 2.07 -17.62 -9.42
N GLY A 196 1.10 -17.94 -8.54
CA GLY A 196 -0.21 -17.28 -8.54
C GLY A 196 -0.91 -17.28 -9.90
N ASN A 197 -0.68 -18.33 -10.72
CA ASN A 197 -1.10 -18.52 -12.11
C ASN A 197 -0.19 -17.92 -13.20
N PHE A 198 1.01 -17.44 -12.86
CA PHE A 198 2.00 -16.88 -13.79
C PHE A 198 3.29 -17.71 -13.83
N GLU A 199 4.42 -17.08 -14.18
CA GLU A 199 5.73 -17.68 -13.98
C GLU A 199 6.09 -17.68 -12.48
N GLY A 200 6.75 -18.74 -12.01
CA GLY A 200 7.22 -18.82 -10.63
C GLY A 200 8.42 -17.90 -10.41
N HIS A 201 8.43 -17.18 -9.29
CA HIS A 201 9.55 -16.31 -8.92
C HIS A 201 10.23 -16.77 -7.62
N ASN A 202 11.46 -16.32 -7.39
CA ASN A 202 12.22 -16.61 -6.17
C ASN A 202 11.95 -15.57 -5.08
N TRP A 203 10.65 -15.39 -4.74
CA TRP A 203 10.16 -14.33 -3.86
C TRP A 203 10.98 -14.08 -2.59
N ARG A 204 11.38 -15.11 -1.84
CA ARG A 204 12.13 -14.94 -0.59
C ARG A 204 13.60 -14.65 -0.82
N ASP A 205 14.21 -15.28 -1.82
CA ASP A 205 15.65 -15.15 -2.09
C ASP A 205 15.97 -13.80 -2.74
N ASP A 206 15.05 -13.34 -3.59
CA ASP A 206 15.14 -12.06 -4.29
C ASP A 206 14.74 -10.88 -3.38
N PHE A 207 14.08 -11.13 -2.26
CA PHE A 207 13.68 -10.08 -1.32
C PHE A 207 14.83 -9.62 -0.43
N GLN A 208 15.53 -8.59 -0.90
CA GLN A 208 16.73 -8.09 -0.25
C GLN A 208 16.57 -6.61 0.07
N LEU A 209 15.94 -6.33 1.23
CA LEU A 209 15.82 -4.99 1.79
C LEU A 209 16.83 -4.76 2.93
N THR A 210 17.15 -3.50 3.19
CA THR A 210 17.95 -3.07 4.34
C THR A 210 17.30 -1.84 4.93
N LEU A 211 17.05 -1.86 6.24
CA LEU A 211 16.52 -0.72 6.98
C LEU A 211 17.69 0.17 7.44
N HIS A 212 17.63 1.45 7.06
CA HIS A 212 18.54 2.50 7.51
C HIS A 212 17.77 3.47 8.41
N ILE A 213 18.34 3.81 9.56
CA ILE A 213 17.65 4.63 10.56
C ILE A 213 18.44 5.91 10.76
N GLN A 214 17.82 7.04 10.41
CA GLN A 214 18.39 8.37 10.65
C GLN A 214 19.85 8.55 10.18
N ASP A 215 20.81 8.63 11.11
CA ASP A 215 22.25 8.82 10.85
C ASP A 215 23.00 7.52 10.52
N GLU A 216 22.40 6.36 10.83
CA GLU A 216 23.00 5.05 10.62
C GLU A 216 22.78 4.60 9.17
N VAL A 217 23.20 5.44 8.22
CA VAL A 217 23.05 5.20 6.78
C VAL A 217 24.36 4.66 6.24
N ASN A 218 24.42 3.34 6.07
CA ASN A 218 25.52 2.65 5.38
C ASN A 218 24.98 2.03 4.10
N VAL A 219 24.83 2.83 3.05
CA VAL A 219 24.31 2.36 1.75
C VAL A 219 25.39 1.56 1.05
N ILE A 220 25.37 0.24 1.26
CA ILE A 220 26.24 -0.70 0.56
C ILE A 220 25.65 -1.09 -0.81
N ARG A 221 24.31 -1.01 -0.95
CA ARG A 221 23.57 -1.49 -2.13
C ARG A 221 22.83 -0.35 -2.82
N LYS A 222 22.86 -0.34 -4.16
CA LYS A 222 22.15 0.66 -4.98
C LYS A 222 20.62 0.58 -4.86
N THR A 223 20.08 -0.60 -4.57
CA THR A 223 18.65 -0.86 -4.46
C THR A 223 18.35 -1.71 -3.22
N GLY A 224 17.11 -1.67 -2.77
CA GLY A 224 16.64 -2.45 -1.64
C GLY A 224 16.87 -1.73 -0.30
N ASN A 225 16.63 -0.42 -0.26
CA ASN A 225 16.87 0.38 0.94
C ASN A 225 15.55 0.94 1.47
N ILE A 226 15.29 0.82 2.77
CA ILE A 226 14.23 1.55 3.47
C ILE A 226 14.90 2.56 4.39
N PHE A 227 14.72 3.85 4.13
CA PHE A 227 15.19 4.94 4.98
C PHE A 227 14.06 5.35 5.92
N LEU A 228 14.26 5.20 7.23
CA LEU A 228 13.29 5.59 8.25
C LEU A 228 13.77 6.86 8.97
N THR A 229 12.95 7.91 8.90
CA THR A 229 13.22 9.22 9.51
C THR A 229 11.95 9.85 10.08
N ASN A 230 12.07 11.02 10.72
CA ASN A 230 10.94 11.82 11.19
C ASN A 230 10.92 13.21 10.52
N ILE A 231 9.75 13.87 10.52
CA ILE A 231 9.54 15.13 9.81
C ILE A 231 10.42 16.26 10.33
N HIS A 232 10.60 16.39 11.64
CA HIS A 232 11.43 17.44 12.24
C HIS A 232 12.87 17.41 11.71
N ARG A 233 13.40 16.21 11.45
CA ARG A 233 14.73 16.05 10.86
C ARG A 233 14.78 16.50 9.41
N VAL A 234 13.74 16.21 8.62
CA VAL A 234 13.64 16.62 7.21
C VAL A 234 13.48 18.14 7.08
N GLU A 235 12.74 18.76 8.00
CA GLU A 235 12.55 20.22 8.02
C GLU A 235 13.82 20.95 8.48
N ASN A 236 14.46 20.51 9.57
CA ASN A 236 15.69 21.13 10.09
C ASN A 236 16.87 21.03 9.11
N SER A 237 16.88 20.04 8.22
CA SER A 237 17.88 19.91 7.16
C SER A 237 17.60 20.80 5.94
N ARG A 238 16.41 21.40 5.80
CA ARG A 238 16.17 22.44 4.78
C ARG A 238 16.77 23.79 5.14
N ASP A 239 16.88 24.09 6.44
CA ASP A 239 17.54 25.32 6.93
C ASP A 239 19.07 25.26 6.79
N HIS A 240 19.63 24.07 6.61
CA HIS A 240 21.04 23.84 6.31
C HIS A 240 21.15 23.14 4.96
N SER A 241 21.18 23.91 3.86
CA SER A 241 21.35 23.45 2.49
C SER A 241 22.23 22.19 2.38
N MET A 242 21.60 21.02 2.33
CA MET A 242 22.23 19.77 1.98
C MET A 242 21.41 19.17 0.84
N LEU A 243 22.01 19.15 -0.35
CA LEU A 243 21.51 18.47 -1.53
C LEU A 243 21.18 17.01 -1.16
N ILE A 244 19.90 16.66 -1.22
CA ILE A 244 19.48 15.27 -1.27
C ILE A 244 19.89 14.75 -2.65
N LEU A 245 20.85 13.84 -2.68
CA LEU A 245 21.28 13.07 -3.86
C LEU A 245 20.17 12.13 -4.36
#